data_AF-B2AXI3-F1
#
_entry.id   AF-B2AXI3-F1
#
_cell.length_a   1.000
_cell.length_b   1.000
_cell.length_c   1.000
_cell.angle_alpha   90.00
_cell.angle_beta   90.00
_cell.angle_gamma   90.00
#
_symmetry.space_group_name_H-M   'P 1'
#
loop_
_entity.id
_entity.type
_entity.pdbx_description
1 polymer ?
#
loop_
_entity_poly.entity_id
_entity_poly.type
_entity_poly.pdbx_seq_one_letter_code
_entity_poly.pdbx_strand_id
1 'polypeptide(L)'
;MDVVLEVCDTFLFDYMYQWVLPARPAPSGLTSQTFANGTSMSTWQYKPATEYLYLTPSQAAYGSLWARDNIWRQGVSLFLILWIFGFLVYFVFASLSYLFVFDKKTFEHPKFLKNQIWLEIKQANEAMPIMALCTAPLLVAEVRGYGFLYDTLDEAPWPWWNWFQIPLFLFFTDFGI
;
A
#
# COMPACT_ATOMS: atom_id res chain seq x y z
N MET A 1 5.36 4.60 1.75
CA MET A 1 4.09 3.84 1.64
C MET A 1 3.50 3.46 3.01
N ASP A 2 4.29 3.63 4.06
CA ASP A 2 4.10 3.06 5.39
C ASP A 2 2.91 3.69 6.10
N VAL A 3 2.75 5.02 5.97
CA VAL A 3 1.59 5.75 6.51
C VAL A 3 0.28 5.29 5.86
N VAL A 4 0.27 5.10 4.52
CA VAL A 4 -0.92 4.62 3.81
C VAL A 4 -1.27 3.21 4.26
N LEU A 5 -0.25 2.35 4.38
CA LEU A 5 -0.44 0.99 4.89
C LEU A 5 -0.98 1.00 6.33
N GLU A 6 -0.46 1.85 7.22
CA GLU A 6 -0.93 1.98 8.61
C GLU A 6 -2.39 2.45 8.68
N VAL A 7 -2.77 3.44 7.88
CA VAL A 7 -4.15 3.91 7.76
C VAL A 7 -5.05 2.77 7.30
N CYS A 8 -4.69 2.10 6.20
CA CYS A 8 -5.50 1.02 5.65
C CYS A 8 -5.57 -0.19 6.58
N ASP A 9 -4.48 -0.56 7.26
CA ASP A 9 -4.47 -1.62 8.26
C ASP A 9 -5.42 -1.31 9.42
N THR A 10 -5.35 -0.08 9.94
CA THR A 10 -6.13 0.33 11.10
C THR A 10 -7.63 0.37 10.84
N PHE A 11 -8.05 0.82 9.65
CA PHE A 11 -9.47 0.97 9.34
C PHE A 11 -10.10 -0.22 8.62
N LEU A 12 -9.32 -1.01 7.87
CA LEU A 12 -9.86 -2.04 6.99
C LEU A 12 -9.18 -3.39 7.19
N PHE A 13 -7.86 -3.47 6.98
CA PHE A 13 -7.23 -4.78 6.84
C PHE A 13 -7.11 -5.55 8.15
N ASP A 14 -6.96 -4.90 9.31
CA ASP A 14 -6.98 -5.60 10.60
C ASP A 14 -8.24 -6.46 10.75
N TYR A 15 -9.40 -5.87 10.47
CA TYR A 15 -10.68 -6.56 10.55
C TYR A 15 -10.78 -7.69 9.51
N MET A 16 -10.32 -7.43 8.28
CA MET A 16 -10.31 -8.44 7.23
C MET A 16 -9.40 -9.63 7.60
N TYR A 17 -8.17 -9.39 8.05
CA TYR A 17 -7.25 -10.46 8.42
C TYR A 17 -7.69 -11.22 9.66
N GLN A 18 -8.28 -10.55 10.66
CA GLN A 18 -8.87 -11.24 11.80
C GLN A 18 -10.02 -12.16 11.37
N TRP A 19 -10.84 -11.73 10.40
CA TRP A 19 -11.97 -12.52 9.92
C TRP A 19 -11.52 -13.71 9.05
N VAL A 20 -10.60 -13.49 8.12
CA VAL A 20 -10.11 -14.55 7.21
C VAL A 20 -9.16 -15.52 7.94
N LEU A 21 -8.32 -15.00 8.83
CA LEU A 21 -7.26 -15.73 9.52
C LEU A 21 -7.29 -15.44 11.03
N PRO A 22 -8.33 -15.89 11.77
CA PRO A 22 -8.41 -15.65 13.21
C PRO A 22 -7.26 -16.31 13.96
N ALA A 23 -6.67 -15.58 14.89
CA ALA A 23 -5.64 -16.11 15.79
C ALA A 23 -6.24 -17.21 16.68
N ARG A 24 -5.51 -18.31 16.83
CA ARG A 24 -5.94 -19.41 17.71
C ARG A 24 -5.75 -19.00 19.18
N PRO A 25 -6.70 -19.31 20.07
CA PRO A 25 -6.51 -19.08 21.50
C PRO A 25 -5.33 -19.93 22.01
N ALA A 26 -4.54 -19.36 22.92
CA ALA A 26 -3.42 -20.09 23.54
C ALA A 26 -3.94 -21.35 24.27
N PRO A 27 -3.23 -22.49 24.22
CA PRO A 27 -3.58 -23.66 25.00
C PRO A 27 -3.63 -23.31 26.49
N SER A 28 -4.70 -23.70 27.18
CA SER A 28 -5.03 -23.31 28.56
C SER A 28 -4.07 -23.85 29.66
N GLY A 29 -2.82 -24.18 29.33
CA GLY A 29 -1.86 -24.82 30.23
C GLY A 29 -0.52 -24.09 30.42
N LEU A 30 -0.31 -22.91 29.82
CA LEU A 30 0.94 -22.14 29.95
C LEU A 30 0.66 -20.68 30.36
N THR A 31 -0.18 -20.50 31.38
CA THR A 31 -0.39 -19.20 32.03
C THR A 31 0.68 -18.97 33.10
N SER A 32 1.85 -18.49 32.70
CA SER A 32 2.67 -17.66 33.59
C SER A 32 1.99 -16.29 33.71
N GLN A 33 1.64 -15.94 34.93
CA GLN A 33 0.86 -14.79 35.37
C GLN A 33 1.44 -13.46 34.84
N THR A 34 0.79 -12.84 33.83
CA THR A 34 0.86 -11.37 33.60
C THR A 34 -0.16 -10.80 32.59
N PHE A 35 -0.97 -11.60 31.90
CA PHE A 35 -1.96 -11.06 30.95
C PHE A 35 -3.37 -11.54 31.30
N ALA A 36 -4.03 -10.79 32.19
CA ALA A 36 -5.45 -10.93 32.50
C ALA A 36 -6.29 -10.24 31.41
N ASN A 37 -6.34 -10.85 30.23
CA ASN A 37 -7.38 -10.72 29.21
C ASN A 37 -6.99 -11.72 28.12
N GLY A 38 -7.92 -12.56 27.66
CA GLY A 38 -7.67 -13.62 26.68
C GLY A 38 -7.35 -13.09 25.29
N THR A 39 -6.24 -12.39 25.15
CA THR A 39 -5.72 -11.87 23.88
C THR A 39 -4.72 -12.86 23.33
N SER A 40 -4.94 -13.24 22.08
CA SER A 40 -4.00 -13.94 21.21
C SER A 40 -2.54 -13.55 21.47
N MET A 41 -1.64 -14.53 21.56
CA MET A 41 -0.20 -14.28 21.71
C MET A 41 0.40 -13.76 20.41
N SER A 42 0.21 -12.48 20.12
CA SER A 42 0.96 -11.78 19.08
C SER A 42 2.18 -11.10 19.70
N THR A 43 3.37 -11.42 19.21
CA THR A 43 4.63 -10.78 19.64
C THR A 43 4.82 -9.37 19.05
N TRP A 44 3.94 -8.95 18.13
CA TRP A 44 4.02 -7.66 17.47
C TRP A 44 3.77 -6.51 18.45
N GLN A 45 4.65 -5.52 18.40
CA GLN A 45 4.55 -4.27 19.15
C GLN A 45 4.27 -3.13 18.18
N TYR A 46 3.38 -2.24 18.57
CA TYR A 46 3.04 -1.08 17.78
C TYR A 46 4.22 -0.11 17.72
N LYS A 47 4.65 0.19 16.49
CA LYS A 47 5.57 1.26 16.16
C LYS A 47 4.85 2.16 15.14
N PRO A 48 4.73 3.47 15.39
CA PRO A 48 4.13 4.38 14.41
C PRO A 48 4.97 4.41 13.13
N ALA A 49 4.32 4.57 11.97
CA ALA A 49 5.02 4.65 10.69
C ALA A 49 5.73 5.98 10.48
N THR A 50 5.32 7.05 11.18
CA THR A 50 5.97 8.35 11.10
C THR A 50 5.90 9.10 12.42
N GLU A 51 6.83 10.04 12.64
CA GLU A 51 6.84 10.88 13.85
C GLU A 51 5.72 11.93 13.87
N TYR A 52 5.07 12.20 12.74
CA TYR A 52 4.06 13.26 12.63
C TYR A 52 2.62 12.78 12.80
N LEU A 53 2.36 11.48 12.61
CA LEU A 53 1.02 10.90 12.56
C LEU A 53 1.00 9.60 13.35
N TYR A 54 0.09 9.54 14.32
CA TYR A 54 -0.04 8.41 15.24
C TYR A 54 -1.45 7.83 15.14
N LEU A 55 -1.57 6.59 14.69
CA LEU A 55 -2.86 5.88 14.68
C LEU A 55 -2.80 4.72 15.66
N THR A 56 -3.50 4.87 16.78
CA THR A 56 -3.61 3.79 17.76
C THR A 56 -4.25 2.56 17.10
N PRO A 57 -3.58 1.39 17.14
CA PRO A 57 -4.09 0.19 16.50
C PRO A 57 -5.35 -0.29 17.20
N SER A 58 -6.29 -0.83 16.42
CA SER A 58 -7.51 -1.44 16.97
C SER A 58 -7.20 -2.79 17.63
N GLN A 59 -8.11 -3.30 18.46
CA GLN A 59 -7.98 -4.64 19.05
C GLN A 59 -7.89 -5.74 17.97
N ALA A 60 -8.43 -5.48 16.77
CA ALA A 60 -8.38 -6.41 15.65
C ALA A 60 -6.96 -6.62 15.11
N ALA A 61 -6.04 -5.66 15.33
CA ALA A 61 -4.63 -5.77 14.92
C ALA A 61 -3.94 -7.01 15.50
N TYR A 62 -4.35 -7.43 16.70
CA TYR A 62 -3.78 -8.57 17.43
C TYR A 62 -4.59 -9.86 17.20
N GLY A 63 -5.77 -9.76 16.58
CA GLY A 63 -6.72 -10.86 16.41
C GLY A 63 -6.43 -11.78 15.22
N SER A 64 -5.47 -11.44 14.36
CA SER A 64 -5.10 -12.23 13.17
C SER A 64 -3.91 -13.16 13.41
N LEU A 65 -3.87 -14.29 12.71
CA LEU A 65 -2.75 -15.23 12.72
C LEU A 65 -1.46 -14.58 12.20
N TRP A 66 -1.58 -13.74 11.17
CA TRP A 66 -0.48 -12.92 10.67
C TRP A 66 -0.45 -11.59 11.40
N ALA A 67 0.64 -11.37 12.14
CA ALA A 67 0.94 -10.08 12.72
C ALA A 67 1.26 -9.03 11.64
N ARG A 68 1.17 -7.74 11.99
CA ARG A 68 1.36 -6.61 11.06
C ARG A 68 2.78 -6.52 10.47
N ASP A 69 3.78 -7.09 11.13
CA ASP A 69 5.17 -7.19 10.67
C ASP A 69 5.43 -8.34 9.68
N ASN A 70 4.45 -9.23 9.49
CA ASN A 70 4.56 -10.36 8.59
C ASN A 70 4.64 -9.90 7.13
N ILE A 71 5.67 -10.35 6.41
CA ILE A 71 5.93 -9.95 5.02
C ILE A 71 4.79 -10.31 4.07
N TRP A 72 4.11 -11.44 4.29
CA TRP A 72 3.00 -11.87 3.44
C TRP A 72 1.78 -10.98 3.62
N ARG A 73 1.48 -10.62 4.88
CA ARG A 73 0.42 -9.67 5.19
C ARG A 73 0.70 -8.32 4.54
N GLN A 74 1.90 -7.78 4.74
CA GLN A 74 2.31 -6.50 4.15
C GLN A 74 2.24 -6.54 2.61
N GLY A 75 2.76 -7.60 2.00
CA GLY A 75 2.75 -7.75 0.54
C GLY A 75 1.34 -7.83 -0.05
N VAL A 76 0.46 -8.63 0.56
CA VAL A 76 -0.94 -8.73 0.11
C VAL A 76 -1.68 -7.41 0.32
N SER A 77 -1.52 -6.76 1.48
CA SER A 77 -2.13 -5.44 1.74
C SER A 77 -1.67 -4.40 0.73
N LEU A 78 -0.36 -4.28 0.50
CA LEU A 78 0.20 -3.30 -0.46
C LEU A 78 -0.25 -3.59 -1.89
N PHE A 79 -0.28 -4.85 -2.30
CA PHE A 79 -0.83 -5.25 -3.59
C PHE A 79 -2.30 -4.83 -3.74
N LEU A 80 -3.14 -5.12 -2.75
CA LEU A 80 -4.56 -4.75 -2.78
C LEU A 80 -4.77 -3.23 -2.76
N ILE A 81 -3.99 -2.50 -1.95
CA ILE A 81 -4.01 -1.03 -1.95
C ILE A 81 -3.68 -0.51 -3.35
N LEU A 82 -2.55 -0.91 -3.91
CA LEU A 82 -2.12 -0.45 -5.24
C LEU A 82 -3.15 -0.76 -6.31
N TRP A 83 -3.66 -1.99 -6.32
CA TRP A 83 -4.59 -2.44 -7.33
C TRP A 83 -5.92 -1.69 -7.24
N ILE A 84 -6.56 -1.67 -6.07
CA ILE A 84 -7.89 -1.08 -5.89
C ILE A 84 -7.82 0.44 -6.01
N PHE A 85 -6.83 1.08 -5.38
CA PHE A 85 -6.66 2.52 -5.45
C PHE A 85 -6.30 2.96 -6.87
N GLY A 86 -5.40 2.25 -7.55
CA GLY A 86 -5.05 2.50 -8.95
C GLY A 86 -6.27 2.42 -9.86
N PHE A 87 -7.13 1.41 -9.67
CA PHE A 87 -8.41 1.29 -10.37
C PHE A 87 -9.33 2.49 -10.11
N LEU A 88 -9.51 2.86 -8.84
CA LEU A 88 -10.39 3.96 -8.45
C LEU A 88 -9.93 5.26 -9.11
N VAL A 89 -8.64 5.60 -8.97
CA VAL A 89 -8.05 6.81 -9.57
C VAL A 89 -8.21 6.77 -11.08
N TYR A 90 -7.83 5.67 -11.72
CA TYR A 90 -7.90 5.52 -13.17
C TYR A 90 -9.32 5.73 -13.68
N PHE A 91 -10.31 5.01 -13.14
CA PHE A 91 -11.68 5.11 -13.65
C PHE A 91 -12.37 6.42 -13.30
N VAL A 92 -12.05 7.05 -12.16
CA VAL A 92 -12.57 8.39 -11.83
C VAL A 92 -12.06 9.41 -12.84
N PHE A 93 -10.75 9.50 -13.05
CA PHE A 93 -10.18 10.50 -13.95
C PHE A 93 -10.42 10.18 -15.43
N ALA A 94 -10.41 8.90 -15.83
CA ALA A 94 -10.79 8.50 -17.18
C ALA A 94 -12.25 8.86 -17.47
N SER A 95 -13.17 8.65 -16.52
CA SER A 95 -14.58 9.04 -16.68
C SER A 95 -14.74 10.56 -16.78
N LEU A 96 -14.07 11.33 -15.90
CA LEU A 96 -14.09 12.79 -15.97
C LEU A 96 -13.52 13.30 -17.31
N SER A 97 -12.40 12.74 -17.76
CA SER A 97 -11.79 13.06 -19.04
C SER A 97 -12.74 12.74 -20.20
N TYR A 98 -13.39 11.58 -20.18
CA TYR A 98 -14.38 11.18 -21.19
C TYR A 98 -15.58 12.14 -21.25
N LEU A 99 -16.06 12.61 -20.11
CA LEU A 99 -17.19 13.53 -20.05
C LEU A 99 -16.80 14.93 -20.52
N PHE A 100 -15.74 15.50 -19.94
CA PHE A 100 -15.43 16.94 -20.04
C PHE A 100 -14.41 17.30 -21.14
N VAL A 101 -13.44 16.43 -21.41
CA VAL A 101 -12.29 16.75 -22.28
C VAL A 101 -12.37 16.04 -23.63
N PHE A 102 -12.90 14.82 -23.65
CA PHE A 102 -12.90 13.97 -24.84
C PHE A 102 -13.88 14.48 -25.92
N ASP A 103 -13.37 14.62 -27.15
CA ASP A 103 -14.16 14.97 -28.34
C ASP A 103 -14.86 13.72 -28.89
N LYS A 104 -16.19 13.75 -28.91
CA LYS A 104 -17.01 12.63 -29.39
C LYS A 104 -16.96 12.49 -30.92
N LYS A 105 -16.47 13.50 -31.65
CA LYS A 105 -16.26 13.39 -33.11
C LYS A 105 -15.22 12.33 -33.48
N THR A 106 -14.38 11.91 -32.54
CA THR A 106 -13.42 10.82 -32.75
C THR A 106 -14.10 9.50 -33.14
N PHE A 107 -15.38 9.27 -32.76
CA PHE A 107 -16.12 8.08 -33.15
C PHE A 107 -16.38 7.96 -34.66
N GLU A 108 -16.33 9.07 -35.40
CA GLU A 108 -16.55 9.10 -36.85
C GLU A 108 -15.25 8.84 -37.63
N HIS A 109 -14.11 8.77 -36.95
CA HIS A 109 -12.83 8.61 -37.60
C HIS A 109 -12.69 7.19 -38.21
N PRO A 110 -12.22 7.04 -39.46
CA PRO A 110 -12.19 5.75 -40.17
C PRO A 110 -11.28 4.70 -39.51
N LYS A 111 -10.35 5.12 -38.64
CA LYS A 111 -9.50 4.21 -37.84
C LYS A 111 -10.05 3.90 -36.45
N PHE A 112 -11.23 4.41 -36.09
CA PHE A 112 -11.83 4.14 -34.79
C PHE A 112 -12.28 2.67 -34.72
N LEU A 113 -11.79 1.95 -33.72
CA LEU A 113 -12.08 0.52 -33.59
C LEU A 113 -13.50 0.30 -33.08
N LYS A 114 -14.16 -0.77 -33.55
CA LYS A 114 -15.48 -1.14 -33.04
C LYS A 114 -15.38 -1.44 -31.55
N ASN A 115 -16.20 -0.76 -30.74
CA ASN A 115 -16.21 -0.87 -29.28
C ASN A 115 -14.86 -0.54 -28.62
N GLN A 116 -14.09 0.39 -29.20
CA GLN A 116 -12.76 0.74 -28.69
C GLN A 116 -12.74 1.07 -27.18
N ILE A 117 -13.73 1.82 -26.69
CA ILE A 117 -13.86 2.13 -25.26
C ILE A 117 -13.90 0.85 -24.41
N TRP A 118 -14.66 -0.15 -24.85
CA TRP A 118 -14.75 -1.41 -24.12
C TRP A 118 -13.44 -2.21 -24.17
N LEU A 119 -12.74 -2.17 -25.30
CA LEU A 119 -11.42 -2.78 -25.43
C LEU A 119 -10.41 -2.12 -24.48
N GLU A 120 -10.43 -0.79 -24.37
CA GLU A 120 -9.59 -0.04 -23.44
C GLU A 120 -9.92 -0.36 -21.99
N ILE A 121 -11.21 -0.42 -21.63
CA ILE A 121 -11.64 -0.83 -20.29
C ILE A 121 -11.15 -2.25 -19.99
N LYS A 122 -11.33 -3.20 -20.91
CA LYS A 122 -10.89 -4.59 -20.74
C LYS A 122 -9.36 -4.66 -20.57
N GLN A 123 -8.61 -3.98 -21.43
CA GLN A 123 -7.16 -3.93 -21.37
C GLN A 123 -6.67 -3.36 -20.03
N ALA A 124 -7.30 -2.28 -19.56
CA ALA A 124 -6.97 -1.67 -18.28
C ALA A 124 -7.27 -2.64 -17.11
N ASN A 125 -8.40 -3.33 -17.16
CA ASN A 125 -8.79 -4.32 -16.15
C ASN A 125 -7.79 -5.51 -16.08
N GLU A 126 -7.28 -5.96 -17.22
CA GLU A 126 -6.33 -7.07 -17.30
C GLU A 126 -4.90 -6.64 -16.89
N ALA A 127 -4.48 -5.44 -17.30
CA ALA A 127 -3.10 -4.97 -17.10
C ALA A 127 -2.83 -4.47 -15.68
N MET A 128 -3.77 -3.73 -15.08
CA MET A 128 -3.59 -3.12 -13.76
C MET A 128 -3.21 -4.08 -12.61
N PRO A 129 -3.84 -5.27 -12.44
CA PRO A 129 -3.41 -6.19 -11.39
C PRO A 129 -1.99 -6.73 -11.63
N ILE A 130 -1.60 -6.95 -12.89
CA ILE A 130 -0.25 -7.42 -13.23
C ILE A 130 0.78 -6.33 -12.89
N MET A 131 0.49 -5.08 -13.22
CA MET A 131 1.35 -3.95 -12.85
C MET A 131 1.48 -3.81 -11.34
N ALA A 132 0.36 -3.86 -10.60
CA ALA A 132 0.36 -3.80 -9.14
C ALA A 132 1.17 -4.95 -8.52
N LEU A 133 1.09 -6.15 -9.09
CA LEU A 133 1.88 -7.31 -8.63
C LEU A 133 3.38 -7.11 -8.85
N CYS A 134 3.78 -6.53 -9.98
CA CYS A 134 5.19 -6.22 -10.25
C CYS A 134 5.73 -5.09 -9.35
N THR A 135 4.89 -4.13 -8.97
CA THR A 135 5.28 -3.00 -8.11
C THR A 135 5.27 -3.36 -6.62
N ALA A 136 4.38 -4.26 -6.18
CA ALA A 136 4.24 -4.60 -4.76
C ALA A 136 5.54 -5.05 -4.07
N PRO A 137 6.44 -5.88 -4.67
CA PRO A 137 7.71 -6.24 -4.06
C PRO A 137 8.62 -5.04 -3.76
N LEU A 138 8.62 -4.02 -4.63
CA LEU A 138 9.39 -2.79 -4.42
C LEU A 138 8.84 -2.01 -3.23
N LEU A 139 7.51 -1.92 -3.09
CA LEU A 139 6.89 -1.27 -1.94
C LEU A 139 7.09 -2.04 -0.64
N VAL A 140 7.10 -3.38 -0.69
CA VAL A 140 7.45 -4.20 0.47
C VAL A 140 8.89 -3.91 0.89
N ALA A 141 9.82 -3.76 -0.07
CA ALA A 141 11.19 -3.37 0.25
C ALA A 141 11.24 -1.96 0.86
N GLU A 142 10.48 -1.01 0.31
CA GLU A 142 10.35 0.36 0.84
C GLU A 142 9.91 0.37 2.31
N VAL A 143 8.77 -0.28 2.63
CA VAL A 143 8.18 -0.33 3.99
C VAL A 143 9.09 -1.06 4.99
N ARG A 144 10.03 -1.87 4.50
CA ARG A 144 11.04 -2.54 5.34
C ARG A 144 12.33 -1.75 5.49
N GLY A 145 12.37 -0.52 4.98
CA GLY A 145 13.50 0.40 5.15
C GLY A 145 14.58 0.31 4.08
N TYR A 146 14.40 -0.50 3.02
CA TYR A 146 15.38 -0.56 1.92
C TYR A 146 15.36 0.68 1.03
N GLY A 147 14.35 1.55 1.16
CA GLY A 147 14.24 2.80 0.42
C GLY A 147 15.03 3.98 1.03
N PHE A 148 15.54 3.84 2.26
CA PHE A 148 16.25 4.91 2.99
C PHE A 148 15.50 6.26 2.99
N LEU A 149 14.18 6.20 3.17
CA LEU A 149 13.32 7.38 3.33
C LEU A 149 13.38 7.82 4.79
N TYR A 150 13.73 9.09 5.02
CA TYR A 150 13.91 9.67 6.35
C TYR A 150 12.72 10.56 6.71
N ASP A 151 12.21 10.45 7.94
CA ASP A 151 11.08 11.28 8.41
C ASP A 151 11.56 12.68 8.83
N THR A 152 12.79 12.76 9.37
CA THR A 152 13.40 14.00 9.84
C THR A 152 14.73 14.29 9.16
N LEU A 153 15.13 15.57 9.16
CA LEU A 153 16.41 16.00 8.58
C LEU A 153 17.63 15.44 9.32
N ASP A 154 17.46 15.05 10.59
CA ASP A 154 18.51 14.58 11.48
C ASP A 154 18.84 13.09 11.28
N GLU A 155 17.93 12.33 10.66
CA GLU A 155 18.13 10.91 10.30
C GLU A 155 19.05 10.73 9.09
N ALA A 156 19.34 11.81 8.36
CA ALA A 156 20.21 11.78 7.20
C ALA A 156 21.62 11.25 7.57
N PRO A 157 22.27 10.42 6.71
CA PRO A 157 23.58 9.84 7.02
C PRO A 157 24.67 10.87 7.32
N TRP A 158 24.54 12.06 6.71
CA TRP A 158 25.33 13.25 7.00
C TRP A 158 24.48 14.52 6.77
N PRO A 159 24.84 15.70 7.31
CA PRO A 159 24.02 16.92 7.15
C PRO A 159 23.87 17.38 5.69
N TRP A 160 24.86 17.11 4.84
CA TRP A 160 24.86 17.51 3.43
C TRP A 160 24.00 16.63 2.52
N TRP A 161 23.54 15.46 3.00
CA TRP A 161 22.73 14.53 2.19
C TRP A 161 21.40 15.16 1.81
N ASN A 162 20.79 15.88 2.75
CA ASN A 162 19.52 16.56 2.56
C ASN A 162 19.51 17.51 1.35
N TRP A 163 20.66 18.12 1.06
CA TRP A 163 20.84 18.98 -0.11
C TRP A 163 21.30 18.21 -1.33
N PHE A 164 22.20 17.22 -1.17
CA PHE A 164 22.79 16.46 -2.26
C PHE A 164 21.81 15.49 -2.94
N GLN A 165 20.81 15.00 -2.21
CA GLN A 165 19.79 14.11 -2.78
C GLN A 165 18.98 14.78 -3.90
N ILE A 166 18.79 16.10 -3.86
CA ILE A 166 18.00 16.84 -4.85
C ILE A 166 18.66 16.82 -6.24
N PRO A 167 19.92 17.30 -6.41
CA PRO A 167 20.58 17.22 -7.71
C PRO A 167 20.83 15.76 -8.12
N LEU A 168 21.13 14.85 -7.19
CA LEU A 168 21.29 13.43 -7.52
C LEU A 168 20.01 12.82 -8.09
N PHE A 169 18.86 13.14 -7.49
CA PHE A 169 17.55 12.74 -7.99
C PHE A 169 17.32 13.29 -9.41
N LEU A 170 17.52 14.59 -9.63
CA LEU A 170 17.38 15.21 -10.95
C LEU A 170 18.31 14.61 -12.00
N PHE A 171 19.58 14.36 -11.67
CA PHE A 171 20.51 13.73 -12.59
C PHE A 171 20.09 12.30 -12.95
N PHE A 172 19.57 11.55 -11.98
CA PHE A 172 19.09 10.20 -12.21
C PHE A 172 17.80 10.15 -13.04
N THR A 173 16.82 11.02 -12.75
CA THR A 173 15.51 10.98 -13.41
C THR A 173 15.48 11.71 -14.75
N ASP A 174 16.18 12.84 -14.89
CA ASP A 174 16.02 13.75 -16.03
C ASP A 174 17.23 13.75 -16.97
N PHE A 175 18.44 13.42 -16.48
CA PHE A 175 19.66 13.42 -17.30
C PHE A 175 20.18 12.01 -17.66
N GLY A 176 19.65 10.97 -17.01
CA GLY A 176 20.09 9.57 -17.17
C GLY A 176 19.32 8.73 -18.20
N ILE A 177 18.38 9.33 -18.95
CA ILE A 177 17.57 8.71 -20.01
C ILE A 177 17.70 9.51 -21.30
#